data_AF-A0A5J4YBN3-F1
#
_entry.id   AF-A0A5J4YBN3-F1
#
_cell.length_a   1.000
_cell.length_b   1.000
_cell.length_c   1.000
_cell.angle_alpha   90.00
_cell.angle_beta   90.00
_cell.angle_gamma   90.00
#
_symmetry.space_group_name_H-M   'P 1'
#
loop_
_entity.id
_entity.type
_entity.pdbx_description
1 polymer ?
#
loop_
_entity_poly.entity_id
_entity_poly.type
_entity_poly.pdbx_seq_one_letter_code
_entity_poly.pdbx_strand_id
1 'polypeptide(L)'
;MGGNALGATRPRLSRQAYNDVVTDLKTLLVPKFYACVEQPRSFASKTSFGDVDLLATLPSSPLDPFKDVGSTASSVNGNILSFEFRGFQIDIIQVSEELMELARFFYGYGDTGIIFGMFTRNIGLKFGMQGLTLKCETYKIKLSHDLKAILQFLGLSHDCWRQGFQTQEEMFCFIQSSKYFRPSFFSRQNPEVLELDALKRTNGSKVFESPTIWNHEARHRLAERPVFRAWIQYVEGLPFNQDRIDAGQVKAAALDAFSKQDELRTIEEHLALTRRVKAKFNGALVMKWTNHQVKGKNLGLLMESFSARYTKAKIDQMAEDQVQDAFVGFYQEQM
;
A
#
# COMPACT_ATOMS: atom_id res chain seq x y z
N MET A 1 6.17 11.42 -2.89
CA MET A 1 6.87 11.30 -4.19
C MET A 1 7.55 12.63 -4.41
N GLY A 2 8.85 12.79 -4.60
CA GLY A 2 9.97 11.85 -4.57
C GLY A 2 11.16 12.51 -5.28
N GLY A 3 11.78 13.55 -4.72
CA GLY A 3 12.74 14.39 -5.48
C GLY A 3 14.23 14.07 -5.33
N ASN A 4 14.58 12.93 -4.72
CA ASN A 4 15.97 12.65 -4.32
C ASN A 4 16.57 11.40 -4.98
N ALA A 5 15.87 10.75 -5.92
CA ALA A 5 16.37 9.51 -6.54
C ALA A 5 17.73 9.75 -7.22
N LEU A 6 17.98 10.98 -7.67
CA LEU A 6 19.20 11.39 -8.36
C LEU A 6 20.03 12.42 -7.58
N GLY A 7 19.78 12.60 -6.27
CA GLY A 7 20.71 13.23 -5.31
C GLY A 7 21.01 14.74 -5.40
N ALA A 8 20.38 15.51 -6.30
CA ALA A 8 20.69 16.94 -6.46
C ALA A 8 19.44 17.84 -6.35
N THR A 9 19.57 18.97 -5.63
CA THR A 9 18.58 20.04 -5.60
C THR A 9 18.48 20.67 -6.98
N ARG A 10 17.37 20.44 -7.68
CA ARG A 10 17.14 20.92 -9.05
C ARG A 10 16.22 22.15 -9.05
N PRO A 11 16.38 23.07 -10.03
CA PRO A 11 15.50 24.21 -10.16
C PRO A 11 14.06 23.76 -10.39
N ARG A 12 13.10 24.53 -9.86
CA ARG A 12 11.67 24.25 -10.06
C ARG A 12 11.27 24.56 -11.51
N LEU A 13 10.50 23.68 -12.12
CA LEU A 13 9.90 23.87 -13.43
C LEU A 13 8.71 24.83 -13.36
N SER A 14 8.63 25.76 -14.30
CA SER A 14 7.37 26.48 -14.59
C SER A 14 6.37 25.52 -15.24
N ARG A 15 5.09 25.86 -15.22
CA ARG A 15 4.05 25.05 -15.90
C ARG A 15 4.33 24.86 -17.40
N GLN A 16 4.83 25.89 -18.09
CA GLN A 16 5.17 25.76 -19.51
C GLN A 16 6.33 24.77 -19.70
N ALA A 17 7.43 24.95 -18.97
CA ALA A 17 8.59 24.06 -19.06
C ALA A 17 8.24 22.61 -18.69
N TYR A 18 7.39 22.41 -17.69
CA TYR A 18 6.87 21.10 -17.33
C TYR A 18 6.11 20.46 -18.50
N ASN A 19 5.18 21.20 -19.12
CA ASN A 19 4.39 20.70 -20.25
C ASN A 19 5.26 20.39 -21.48
N ASP A 20 6.29 21.20 -21.75
CA ASP A 20 7.23 20.97 -22.84
C ASP A 20 8.00 19.66 -22.63
N VAL A 21 8.54 19.45 -21.41
CA VAL A 21 9.22 18.20 -21.03
C VAL A 21 8.30 16.99 -21.17
N VAL A 22 7.06 17.08 -20.68
CA VAL A 22 6.08 15.99 -20.81
C VAL A 22 5.77 15.69 -22.28
N THR A 23 5.62 16.72 -23.12
CA THR A 23 5.33 16.56 -24.55
C THR A 23 6.47 15.87 -25.28
N ASP A 24 7.70 16.28 -25.01
CA ASP A 24 8.89 15.66 -25.61
C ASP A 24 9.03 14.19 -25.19
N LEU A 25 8.85 13.91 -23.89
CA LEU A 25 8.89 12.55 -23.37
C LEU A 25 7.80 11.68 -23.99
N LYS A 26 6.56 12.17 -24.11
CA LYS A 26 5.49 11.39 -24.77
C LYS A 26 5.83 11.07 -26.23
N THR A 27 6.33 12.05 -26.97
CA THR A 27 6.75 11.88 -28.38
C THR A 27 7.85 10.83 -28.52
N LEU A 28 8.78 10.78 -27.57
CA LEU A 28 9.88 9.81 -27.58
C LEU A 28 9.45 8.42 -27.11
N LEU A 29 8.64 8.36 -26.05
CA LEU A 29 8.38 7.14 -25.28
C LEU A 29 7.23 6.31 -25.85
N VAL A 30 6.13 6.96 -26.28
CA VAL A 30 4.91 6.25 -26.72
C VAL A 30 5.15 5.40 -27.97
N PRO A 31 5.78 5.90 -29.05
CA PRO A 31 5.90 5.12 -30.28
C PRO A 31 6.79 3.87 -30.16
N LYS A 32 7.64 3.80 -29.12
CA LYS A 32 8.70 2.79 -28.99
C LYS A 32 8.51 1.84 -27.80
N PHE A 33 8.04 2.37 -26.67
CA PHE A 33 8.13 1.68 -25.39
C PHE A 33 6.80 1.51 -24.68
N TYR A 34 5.81 2.40 -24.88
CA TYR A 34 4.60 2.39 -24.07
C TYR A 34 3.34 2.65 -24.89
N ALA A 35 2.29 1.86 -24.69
CA ALA A 35 0.99 2.13 -25.30
C ALA A 35 0.36 3.44 -24.78
N CYS A 36 0.59 3.78 -23.52
CA CYS A 36 0.12 5.03 -22.92
C CYS A 36 1.15 5.63 -21.98
N VAL A 37 1.36 6.94 -22.06
CA VAL A 37 2.11 7.76 -21.11
C VAL A 37 1.29 9.02 -20.82
N GLU A 38 1.01 9.29 -19.55
CA GLU A 38 0.21 10.42 -19.12
C GLU A 38 0.71 11.02 -17.81
N GLN A 39 0.46 12.32 -17.62
CA GLN A 39 0.75 12.98 -16.35
C GLN A 39 -0.43 12.76 -15.38
N PRO A 40 -0.18 12.52 -14.09
CA PRO A 40 -1.23 12.56 -13.08
C PRO A 40 -1.97 13.91 -13.11
N ARG A 41 -3.28 13.88 -12.81
CA ARG A 41 -4.08 15.11 -12.72
C ARG A 41 -3.49 16.05 -11.66
N SER A 42 -3.52 17.35 -11.91
CA SER A 42 -3.07 18.36 -10.95
C SER A 42 -3.99 19.58 -10.98
N PHE A 43 -4.03 20.34 -9.89
CA PHE A 43 -4.82 21.57 -9.81
C PHE A 43 -4.34 22.60 -10.82
N ALA A 44 -5.27 23.39 -11.37
CA ALA A 44 -4.95 24.45 -12.33
C ALA A 44 -3.99 25.50 -11.74
N SER A 45 -4.10 25.77 -10.44
CA SER A 45 -3.26 26.70 -9.69
C SER A 45 -1.80 26.26 -9.49
N LYS A 46 -1.45 25.00 -9.78
CA LYS A 46 -0.07 24.49 -9.61
C LYS A 46 0.85 25.06 -10.69
N THR A 47 1.61 26.11 -10.38
CA THR A 47 2.49 26.77 -11.37
C THR A 47 3.95 26.35 -11.29
N SER A 48 4.33 25.60 -10.25
CA SER A 48 5.72 25.20 -9.95
C SER A 48 5.83 23.70 -9.66
N PHE A 49 6.80 23.02 -10.30
CA PHE A 49 7.01 21.57 -10.22
C PHE A 49 8.46 21.26 -9.86
N GLY A 50 8.72 20.21 -9.07
CA GLY A 50 10.08 19.83 -8.66
C GLY A 50 10.65 18.67 -9.48
N ASP A 51 9.75 17.80 -9.90
CA ASP A 51 9.94 16.55 -10.60
C ASP A 51 8.83 16.40 -11.67
N VAL A 52 9.04 15.44 -12.58
CA VAL A 52 8.05 15.04 -13.58
C VAL A 52 7.65 13.59 -13.33
N ASP A 53 6.53 13.40 -12.63
CA ASP A 53 5.87 12.10 -12.51
C ASP A 53 5.05 11.81 -13.77
N LEU A 54 5.21 10.60 -14.32
CA LEU A 54 4.42 10.08 -15.44
C LEU A 54 3.85 8.72 -15.06
N LEU A 55 2.57 8.50 -15.35
CA LEU A 55 1.97 7.17 -15.38
C LEU A 55 2.15 6.59 -16.78
N ALA A 56 2.62 5.35 -16.85
CA ALA A 56 2.74 4.64 -18.11
C ALA A 56 2.20 3.22 -17.98
N THR A 57 1.69 2.67 -19.08
CA THR A 57 1.42 1.22 -19.14
C THR A 57 2.71 0.43 -18.91
N LEU A 58 2.61 -0.89 -18.75
CA LEU A 58 3.80 -1.73 -18.83
C LEU A 58 4.49 -1.54 -20.19
N PRO A 59 5.83 -1.53 -20.23
CA PRO A 59 6.56 -1.29 -21.46
C PRO A 59 6.39 -2.46 -22.44
N SER A 60 6.18 -2.17 -23.72
CA SER A 60 6.20 -3.15 -24.81
C SER A 60 7.61 -3.62 -25.16
N SER A 61 8.61 -2.80 -24.84
CA SER A 61 10.03 -3.12 -24.96
C SER A 61 10.83 -2.40 -23.85
N PRO A 62 11.95 -2.96 -23.37
CA PRO A 62 12.74 -2.31 -22.33
C PRO A 62 13.25 -0.93 -22.78
N LEU A 63 13.03 0.09 -21.95
CA LEU A 63 13.63 1.41 -22.10
C LEU A 63 15.01 1.43 -21.44
N ASP A 64 16.04 1.83 -22.17
CA ASP A 64 17.38 2.12 -21.64
C ASP A 64 17.56 3.65 -21.55
N PRO A 65 17.44 4.26 -20.36
CA PRO A 65 17.49 5.72 -20.25
C PRO A 65 18.80 6.34 -20.76
N PHE A 66 19.91 5.62 -20.70
CA PHE A 66 21.20 6.15 -21.16
C PHE A 66 21.25 6.24 -22.68
N LYS A 67 20.73 5.23 -23.39
CA LYS A 67 20.75 5.18 -24.85
C LYS A 67 19.58 5.90 -25.50
N ASP A 68 18.39 5.70 -24.95
CA ASP A 68 17.14 6.10 -25.61
C ASP A 68 16.76 7.56 -25.33
N VAL A 69 17.16 8.08 -24.16
CA VAL A 69 16.87 9.47 -23.77
C VAL A 69 18.12 10.30 -23.48
N GLY A 70 19.32 9.70 -23.54
CA GLY A 70 20.58 10.38 -23.26
C GLY A 70 20.74 10.78 -21.79
N SER A 71 20.08 10.07 -20.88
CA SER A 71 20.17 10.35 -19.44
C SER A 71 21.58 10.14 -18.92
N THR A 72 21.99 10.98 -17.96
CA THR A 72 23.27 10.82 -17.25
C THR A 72 23.16 9.97 -15.99
N ALA A 73 21.95 9.72 -15.49
CA ALA A 73 21.70 8.95 -14.28
C ALA A 73 20.33 8.25 -14.33
N SER A 74 20.26 7.01 -13.84
CA SER A 74 18.99 6.31 -13.69
C SER A 74 18.97 5.41 -12.47
N SER A 75 17.78 5.09 -11.98
CA SER A 75 17.53 4.12 -10.93
C SER A 75 16.16 3.47 -11.13
N VAL A 76 16.02 2.23 -10.66
CA VAL A 76 14.76 1.49 -10.69
C VAL A 76 14.39 1.14 -9.25
N ASN A 77 13.17 1.49 -8.84
CA ASN A 77 12.62 1.13 -7.55
C ASN A 77 11.22 0.53 -7.71
N GLY A 78 11.14 -0.79 -7.65
CA GLY A 78 9.90 -1.52 -7.90
C GLY A 78 9.40 -1.25 -9.33
N ASN A 79 8.22 -0.65 -9.45
CA ASN A 79 7.61 -0.29 -10.73
C ASN A 79 7.90 1.15 -11.17
N ILE A 80 8.83 1.84 -10.51
CA ILE A 80 9.20 3.22 -10.82
C ILE A 80 10.58 3.21 -11.47
N LEU A 81 10.66 3.73 -12.68
CA LEU A 81 11.89 4.03 -13.39
C LEU A 81 12.17 5.53 -13.28
N SER A 82 13.25 5.89 -12.58
CA SER A 82 13.67 7.26 -12.37
C SER A 82 14.91 7.57 -13.19
N PHE A 83 14.91 8.66 -13.96
CA PHE A 83 16.07 9.09 -14.73
C PHE A 83 16.13 10.61 -14.90
N GLU A 84 17.30 11.11 -15.33
CA GLU A 84 17.49 12.51 -15.64
C GLU A 84 17.13 12.81 -17.10
N PHE A 85 16.38 13.89 -17.33
CA PHE A 85 16.14 14.42 -18.66
C PHE A 85 16.12 15.95 -18.61
N ARG A 86 16.99 16.60 -19.39
CA ARG A 86 17.14 18.06 -19.49
C ARG A 86 17.41 18.75 -18.14
N GLY A 87 18.14 18.10 -17.25
CA GLY A 87 18.43 18.60 -15.91
C GLY A 87 17.32 18.33 -14.88
N PHE A 88 16.24 17.62 -15.25
CA PHE A 88 15.12 17.32 -14.36
C PHE A 88 15.01 15.82 -14.03
N GLN A 89 14.46 15.50 -12.85
CA GLN A 89 14.15 14.12 -12.50
C GLN A 89 12.80 13.74 -13.10
N ILE A 90 12.79 12.65 -13.87
CA ILE A 90 11.61 12.03 -14.44
C ILE A 90 11.37 10.72 -13.72
N ASP A 91 10.16 10.51 -13.20
CA ASP A 91 9.73 9.26 -12.58
C ASP A 91 8.61 8.65 -13.43
N ILE A 92 8.91 7.55 -14.13
CA ILE A 92 7.92 6.76 -14.85
C ILE A 92 7.38 5.67 -13.93
N ILE A 93 6.12 5.78 -13.55
CA ILE A 93 5.39 4.81 -12.75
C ILE A 93 4.67 3.86 -13.71
N GLN A 94 5.22 2.66 -13.83
CA GLN A 94 4.72 1.62 -14.74
C GLN A 94 3.59 0.84 -14.07
N VAL A 95 2.44 0.75 -14.74
CA VAL A 95 1.24 0.08 -14.22
C VAL A 95 0.60 -0.78 -15.30
N SER A 96 -0.02 -1.89 -14.90
CA SER A 96 -0.84 -2.69 -15.83
C SER A 96 -2.06 -1.88 -16.29
N GLU A 97 -2.58 -2.19 -17.47
CA GLU A 97 -3.72 -1.49 -18.05
C GLU A 97 -4.97 -1.56 -17.15
N GLU A 98 -5.20 -2.73 -16.54
CA GLU A 98 -6.26 -2.96 -15.53
C GLU A 98 -6.15 -2.07 -14.28
N LEU A 99 -4.96 -1.57 -13.94
CA LEU A 99 -4.73 -0.71 -12.77
C LEU A 99 -4.59 0.77 -13.14
N MET A 100 -4.67 1.12 -14.42
CA MET A 100 -4.39 2.48 -14.89
C MET A 100 -5.36 3.50 -14.28
N GLU A 101 -6.66 3.18 -14.24
CA GLU A 101 -7.66 4.07 -13.65
C GLU A 101 -7.45 4.28 -12.14
N LEU A 102 -7.07 3.23 -11.44
CA LEU A 102 -6.73 3.30 -10.03
C LEU A 102 -5.45 4.12 -9.79
N ALA A 103 -4.45 4.00 -10.67
CA ALA A 103 -3.22 4.78 -10.61
C ALA A 103 -3.49 6.28 -10.82
N ARG A 104 -4.34 6.62 -11.81
CA ARG A 104 -4.83 8.00 -12.03
C ARG A 104 -5.44 8.60 -10.77
N PHE A 105 -6.24 7.81 -10.06
CA PHE A 105 -6.84 8.22 -8.79
C PHE A 105 -5.80 8.39 -7.68
N PHE A 106 -4.94 7.40 -7.51
CA PHE A 106 -3.97 7.36 -6.42
C PHE A 106 -2.96 8.51 -6.50
N TYR A 107 -2.43 8.78 -7.69
CA TYR A 107 -1.40 9.79 -7.94
C TYR A 107 -1.97 11.17 -8.33
N GLY A 108 -3.26 11.25 -8.66
CA GLY A 108 -3.93 12.49 -8.99
C GLY A 108 -3.98 13.46 -7.80
N TYR A 109 -3.87 14.74 -8.09
CA TYR A 109 -4.01 15.85 -7.13
C TYR A 109 -3.03 15.79 -5.93
N GLY A 110 -1.91 15.10 -6.09
CA GLY A 110 -0.79 15.08 -5.14
C GLY A 110 -0.93 14.05 -4.02
N ASP A 111 -1.88 14.25 -3.10
CA ASP A 111 -2.03 13.44 -1.88
C ASP A 111 -3.33 12.62 -1.82
N THR A 112 -4.14 12.59 -2.89
CA THR A 112 -5.44 11.90 -2.94
C THR A 112 -5.35 10.45 -2.47
N GLY A 113 -4.45 9.65 -3.07
CA GLY A 113 -4.30 8.24 -2.70
C GLY A 113 -3.89 8.02 -1.24
N ILE A 114 -3.09 8.94 -0.68
CA ILE A 114 -2.63 8.87 0.71
C ILE A 114 -3.79 9.18 1.66
N ILE A 115 -4.50 10.30 1.44
CA ILE A 115 -5.66 10.71 2.24
C ILE A 115 -6.74 9.61 2.18
N PHE A 116 -6.99 9.07 0.99
CA PHE A 116 -7.94 7.99 0.78
C PHE A 116 -7.55 6.71 1.52
N GLY A 117 -6.27 6.35 1.45
CA GLY A 117 -5.69 5.21 2.18
C GLY A 117 -5.78 5.36 3.71
N MET A 118 -5.71 6.58 4.24
CA MET A 118 -5.82 6.84 5.67
C MET A 118 -7.25 6.65 6.18
N PHE A 119 -8.26 7.25 5.52
CA PHE A 119 -9.63 7.08 6.03
C PHE A 119 -10.14 5.65 5.83
N THR A 120 -9.81 4.98 4.72
CA THR A 120 -10.23 3.59 4.48
C THR A 120 -9.66 2.63 5.52
N ARG A 121 -8.46 2.92 6.07
CA ARG A 121 -7.88 2.15 7.18
C ARG A 121 -8.68 2.25 8.47
N ASN A 122 -9.19 3.43 8.78
CA ASN A 122 -9.97 3.67 9.99
C ASN A 122 -11.32 2.92 9.98
N ILE A 123 -11.74 2.40 8.83
CA ILE A 123 -12.95 1.57 8.67
C ILE A 123 -12.62 0.08 8.42
N GLY A 124 -11.38 -0.34 8.66
CA GLY A 124 -10.96 -1.75 8.57
C GLY A 124 -10.56 -2.22 7.17
N LEU A 125 -10.43 -1.32 6.19
CA LEU A 125 -10.06 -1.63 4.82
C LEU A 125 -8.69 -1.04 4.48
N LYS A 126 -8.04 -1.50 3.42
CA LYS A 126 -6.79 -0.92 2.94
C LYS A 126 -6.90 -0.60 1.46
N PHE A 127 -6.84 0.68 1.13
CA PHE A 127 -6.68 1.17 -0.23
C PHE A 127 -5.21 1.40 -0.58
N GLY A 128 -4.83 1.13 -1.81
CA GLY A 128 -3.50 1.39 -2.36
C GLY A 128 -3.46 1.14 -3.86
N MET A 129 -2.27 1.06 -4.44
CA MET A 129 -2.06 0.89 -5.88
C MET A 129 -2.59 -0.43 -6.48
N GLN A 130 -3.00 -1.37 -5.64
CA GLN A 130 -3.56 -2.67 -6.05
C GLN A 130 -5.07 -2.77 -5.80
N GLY A 131 -5.69 -1.68 -5.37
CA GLY A 131 -7.11 -1.57 -5.13
C GLY A 131 -7.46 -1.56 -3.66
N LEU A 132 -8.67 -2.02 -3.36
CA LEU A 132 -9.20 -2.15 -2.02
C LEU A 132 -8.98 -3.58 -1.51
N THR A 133 -8.47 -3.70 -0.29
CA THR A 133 -8.15 -4.99 0.33
C THR A 133 -8.69 -5.04 1.76
N LEU A 134 -9.08 -6.23 2.18
CA LEU A 134 -9.49 -6.54 3.55
C LEU A 134 -8.41 -7.40 4.20
N LYS A 135 -7.95 -7.02 5.39
CA LYS A 135 -7.01 -7.83 6.16
C LYS A 135 -7.77 -8.84 7.01
N CYS A 136 -7.43 -10.12 6.87
CA CYS A 136 -7.93 -11.20 7.72
C CYS A 136 -6.74 -11.89 8.38
N GLU A 137 -6.38 -11.46 9.59
CA GLU A 137 -5.17 -11.88 10.31
C GLU A 137 -3.90 -11.72 9.46
N THR A 138 -3.25 -12.83 9.08
CA THR A 138 -2.05 -12.85 8.25
C THR A 138 -2.36 -12.80 6.75
N TYR A 139 -3.63 -12.97 6.36
CA TYR A 139 -4.09 -13.00 4.98
C TYR A 139 -4.67 -11.64 4.55
N LYS A 140 -4.67 -11.42 3.23
CA LYS A 140 -5.29 -10.25 2.60
C LYS A 140 -6.23 -10.74 1.51
N ILE A 141 -7.48 -10.30 1.57
CA ILE A 141 -8.50 -10.56 0.55
C ILE A 141 -8.52 -9.33 -0.36
N LYS A 142 -8.26 -9.52 -1.66
CA LYS A 142 -8.40 -8.43 -2.66
C LYS A 142 -9.88 -8.26 -2.95
N LEU A 143 -10.47 -7.15 -2.51
CA LEU A 143 -11.89 -6.86 -2.69
C LEU A 143 -12.17 -6.45 -4.14
N SER A 144 -11.50 -5.40 -4.61
CA SER A 144 -11.62 -4.93 -6.00
C SER A 144 -10.41 -4.10 -6.41
N HIS A 145 -10.15 -4.04 -7.72
CA HIS A 145 -9.25 -3.06 -8.34
C HIS A 145 -9.99 -2.08 -9.27
N ASP A 146 -11.29 -2.30 -9.51
CA ASP A 146 -12.17 -1.40 -10.25
C ASP A 146 -12.47 -0.17 -9.38
N LEU A 147 -11.97 0.99 -9.82
CA LEU A 147 -12.15 2.26 -9.10
C LEU A 147 -13.63 2.62 -8.94
N LYS A 148 -14.45 2.41 -9.98
CA LYS A 148 -15.88 2.74 -9.94
C LYS A 148 -16.59 1.91 -8.88
N ALA A 149 -16.32 0.61 -8.82
CA ALA A 149 -16.90 -0.27 -7.80
C ALA A 149 -16.45 0.13 -6.38
N ILE A 150 -15.17 0.51 -6.22
CA ILE A 150 -14.62 0.98 -4.93
C ILE A 150 -15.30 2.28 -4.49
N LEU A 151 -15.39 3.28 -5.38
CA LEU A 151 -16.03 4.56 -5.09
C LEU A 151 -17.52 4.37 -4.75
N GLN A 152 -18.24 3.56 -5.53
CA GLN A 152 -19.65 3.25 -5.27
C GLN A 152 -19.85 2.62 -3.89
N PHE A 153 -19.01 1.64 -3.50
CA PHE A 153 -19.08 1.03 -2.17
C PHE A 153 -18.90 2.07 -1.05
N LEU A 154 -17.97 3.01 -1.24
CA LEU A 154 -17.66 4.08 -0.29
C LEU A 154 -18.65 5.25 -0.34
N GLY A 155 -19.67 5.20 -1.21
CA GLY A 155 -20.68 6.25 -1.38
C GLY A 155 -20.17 7.48 -2.12
N LEU A 156 -19.16 7.32 -2.98
CA LEU A 156 -18.52 8.39 -3.75
C LEU A 156 -18.93 8.33 -5.23
N SER A 157 -19.11 9.50 -5.85
CA SER A 157 -19.47 9.60 -7.26
C SER A 157 -18.26 9.42 -8.18
N HIS A 158 -18.25 8.34 -8.95
CA HIS A 158 -17.24 8.12 -10.00
C HIS A 158 -17.29 9.21 -11.08
N ASP A 159 -18.47 9.74 -11.39
CA ASP A 159 -18.63 10.82 -12.36
C ASP A 159 -17.99 12.13 -11.87
N CYS A 160 -18.14 12.45 -10.58
CA CYS A 160 -17.47 13.59 -9.96
C CYS A 160 -15.94 13.45 -10.06
N TRP A 161 -15.40 12.26 -9.77
CA TRP A 161 -13.99 11.97 -10.01
C TRP A 161 -13.60 12.16 -11.48
N ARG A 162 -14.39 11.64 -12.43
CA ARG A 162 -14.08 11.73 -13.86
C ARG A 162 -14.04 13.16 -14.37
N GLN A 163 -14.95 14.03 -13.90
CA GLN A 163 -14.95 15.47 -14.19
C GLN A 163 -13.67 16.15 -13.68
N GLY A 164 -13.16 15.69 -12.53
CA GLY A 164 -11.97 16.24 -11.89
C GLY A 164 -12.25 17.51 -11.08
N PHE A 165 -11.22 18.00 -10.41
CA PHE A 165 -11.29 19.11 -9.46
C PHE A 165 -10.42 20.28 -9.94
N GLN A 166 -10.97 21.49 -9.86
CA GLN A 166 -10.23 22.73 -10.14
C GLN A 166 -9.44 23.18 -8.91
N THR A 167 -10.02 23.01 -7.72
CA THR A 167 -9.49 23.46 -6.43
C THR A 167 -9.21 22.30 -5.47
N GLN A 168 -8.39 22.55 -4.43
CA GLN A 168 -8.13 21.55 -3.39
C GLN A 168 -9.41 21.27 -2.59
N GLU A 169 -10.18 22.31 -2.33
CA GLU A 169 -11.43 22.28 -1.61
C GLU A 169 -12.46 21.38 -2.28
N GLU A 170 -12.59 21.42 -3.61
CA GLU A 170 -13.45 20.48 -4.35
C GLU A 170 -13.03 19.02 -4.16
N MET A 171 -11.73 18.73 -4.23
CA MET A 171 -11.20 17.39 -3.99
C MET A 171 -11.45 16.95 -2.54
N PHE A 172 -11.29 17.86 -1.57
CA PHE A 172 -11.57 17.60 -0.16
C PHE A 172 -13.05 17.33 0.09
N CYS A 173 -13.95 18.15 -0.48
CA CYS A 173 -15.39 17.95 -0.45
C CYS A 173 -15.79 16.59 -1.03
N PHE A 174 -15.16 16.19 -2.15
CA PHE A 174 -15.36 14.85 -2.72
C PHE A 174 -14.99 13.75 -1.73
N ILE A 175 -13.80 13.77 -1.12
CA ILE A 175 -13.40 12.75 -0.12
C ILE A 175 -14.33 12.77 1.10
N GLN A 176 -14.67 13.96 1.61
CA GLN A 176 -15.57 14.13 2.74
C GLN A 176 -16.97 13.56 2.47
N SER A 177 -17.43 13.58 1.22
CA SER A 177 -18.77 13.10 0.85
C SER A 177 -18.95 11.58 1.00
N SER A 178 -17.87 10.83 1.27
CA SER A 178 -17.99 9.40 1.57
C SER A 178 -18.86 9.18 2.80
N LYS A 179 -19.82 8.24 2.72
CA LYS A 179 -20.65 7.83 3.87
C LYS A 179 -19.83 7.31 5.06
N TYR A 180 -18.59 6.88 4.80
CA TYR A 180 -17.66 6.37 5.79
C TYR A 180 -16.61 7.40 6.25
N PHE A 181 -16.65 8.63 5.76
CA PHE A 181 -15.71 9.64 6.22
C PHE A 181 -16.07 10.14 7.63
N ARG A 182 -15.07 10.32 8.49
CA ARG A 182 -15.21 11.02 9.78
C ARG A 182 -14.02 11.96 9.97
N PRO A 183 -14.25 13.24 10.36
CA PRO A 183 -13.17 14.17 10.68
C PRO A 183 -12.21 13.64 11.75
N SER A 184 -12.74 12.88 12.72
CA SER A 184 -11.98 12.29 13.82
C SER A 184 -10.84 11.37 13.37
N PHE A 185 -10.90 10.80 12.16
CA PHE A 185 -9.82 9.99 11.59
C PHE A 185 -8.52 10.76 11.39
N PHE A 186 -8.61 12.09 11.23
CA PHE A 186 -7.47 12.97 11.02
C PHE A 186 -7.21 13.90 12.21
N SER A 187 -7.93 13.72 13.32
CA SER A 187 -7.71 14.49 14.54
C SER A 187 -6.34 14.20 15.15
N ARG A 188 -5.69 15.23 15.69
CA ARG A 188 -4.44 15.14 16.49
C ARG A 188 -4.55 14.29 17.75
N GLN A 189 -5.73 13.78 18.08
CA GLN A 189 -5.96 12.83 19.17
C GLN A 189 -6.03 11.37 18.69
N ASN A 190 -6.07 11.12 17.37
CA ASN A 190 -5.97 9.78 16.80
C ASN A 190 -4.51 9.30 16.96
N PRO A 191 -4.21 8.13 17.54
CA PRO A 191 -2.86 7.59 17.66
C PRO A 191 -2.04 7.63 16.36
N GLU A 192 -2.67 7.40 15.19
CA GLU A 192 -2.00 7.49 13.89
C GLU A 192 -1.55 8.92 13.52
N VAL A 193 -2.22 9.94 14.06
CA VAL A 193 -1.91 11.37 13.87
C VAL A 193 -1.09 11.93 15.02
N LEU A 194 -1.28 11.44 16.25
CA LEU A 194 -0.44 11.70 17.42
C LEU A 194 1.00 11.25 17.16
N GLU A 195 1.20 10.13 16.48
CA GLU A 195 2.52 9.70 16.01
C GLU A 195 3.13 10.63 14.95
N LEU A 196 2.35 11.50 14.29
CA LEU A 196 2.88 12.53 13.39
C LEU A 196 3.23 13.81 14.16
N ASP A 197 2.48 14.16 15.21
CA ASP A 197 2.64 15.38 15.99
C ASP A 197 3.64 15.27 17.16
N ALA A 198 3.75 14.09 17.81
CA ALA A 198 4.74 13.84 18.87
C ALA A 198 6.19 13.96 18.36
N LEU A 199 6.40 13.75 17.05
CA LEU A 199 7.69 13.86 16.37
C LEU A 199 8.22 15.30 16.26
N LYS A 200 7.37 16.32 16.46
CA LYS A 200 7.79 17.73 16.45
C LYS A 200 8.55 18.16 17.70
N ARG A 201 8.56 17.36 18.78
CA ARG A 201 9.06 17.77 20.10
C ARG A 201 10.36 17.08 20.54
N THR A 202 10.81 16.05 19.83
CA THR A 202 12.01 15.28 20.21
C THR A 202 13.07 15.38 19.13
N ASN A 203 14.17 16.08 19.44
CA ASN A 203 15.41 16.01 18.68
C ASN A 203 15.90 14.55 18.62
N GLY A 204 15.66 13.88 17.50
CA GLY A 204 16.46 12.75 17.02
C GLY A 204 16.55 11.47 17.86
N SER A 205 15.63 11.22 18.80
CA SER A 205 15.68 9.97 19.59
C SER A 205 14.79 8.89 18.98
N LYS A 206 15.41 7.84 18.43
CA LYS A 206 14.80 6.61 17.92
C LYS A 206 13.95 5.93 18.99
N VAL A 207 12.62 6.03 18.92
CA VAL A 207 11.72 5.12 19.66
C VAL A 207 10.37 4.98 18.93
N PHE A 208 9.82 3.76 18.96
CA PHE A 208 8.52 3.28 18.47
C PHE A 208 8.40 2.89 16.98
N GLU A 209 8.67 1.61 16.71
CA GLU A 209 8.19 0.91 15.51
C GLU A 209 6.67 0.74 15.59
N SER A 210 5.95 1.69 15.00
CA SER A 210 4.53 1.53 14.72
C SER A 210 4.33 0.68 13.45
N PRO A 211 3.27 -0.14 13.34
CA PRO A 211 3.06 -1.07 12.22
C PRO A 211 2.72 -0.39 10.89
N THR A 212 2.79 0.95 10.81
CA THR A 212 2.56 1.67 9.57
C THR A 212 3.79 1.60 8.65
N ILE A 213 3.52 1.44 7.36
CA ILE A 213 4.48 1.23 6.25
C ILE A 213 5.51 2.37 6.12
N TRP A 214 5.36 3.46 6.88
CA TRP A 214 6.15 4.68 6.75
C TRP A 214 7.13 4.82 7.90
N ASN A 215 8.41 4.90 7.57
CA ASN A 215 9.46 5.29 8.52
C ASN A 215 9.30 6.76 8.96
N HIS A 216 10.01 7.14 10.01
CA HIS A 216 9.97 8.48 10.63
C HIS A 216 10.11 9.62 9.60
N GLU A 217 11.07 9.51 8.69
CA GLU A 217 11.31 10.54 7.68
C GLU A 217 10.17 10.68 6.67
N ALA A 218 9.57 9.56 6.25
CA ALA A 218 8.45 9.60 5.31
C ALA A 218 7.22 10.30 5.89
N ARG A 219 7.02 10.18 7.22
CA ARG A 219 5.96 10.88 7.95
C ARG A 219 6.22 12.38 8.04
N HIS A 220 7.44 12.79 8.38
CA HIS A 220 7.82 14.21 8.38
C HIS A 220 7.59 14.84 7.01
N ARG A 221 8.10 14.19 5.96
CA ARG A 221 7.92 14.66 4.58
C ARG A 221 6.45 14.79 4.21
N LEU A 222 5.59 13.85 4.62
CA LEU A 222 4.15 13.92 4.36
C LEU A 222 3.51 15.14 5.03
N ALA A 223 3.84 15.39 6.31
CA ALA A 223 3.31 16.52 7.06
C ALA A 223 3.69 17.89 6.44
N GLU A 224 4.80 17.95 5.72
CA GLU A 224 5.26 19.14 4.99
C GLU A 224 4.64 19.31 3.60
N ARG A 225 3.93 18.29 3.06
CA ARG A 225 3.33 18.38 1.73
C ARG A 225 2.18 19.40 1.75
N PRO A 226 2.16 20.37 0.82
CA PRO A 226 1.15 21.42 0.82
C PRO A 226 -0.30 20.92 0.78
N VAL A 227 -0.60 19.91 -0.04
CA VAL A 227 -1.97 19.38 -0.18
C VAL A 227 -2.37 18.63 1.10
N PHE A 228 -1.51 17.78 1.65
CA PHE A 228 -1.78 17.11 2.91
C PHE A 228 -1.96 18.09 4.08
N ARG A 229 -1.14 19.14 4.18
CA ARG A 229 -1.29 20.18 5.21
C ARG A 229 -2.62 20.91 5.08
N ALA A 230 -3.01 21.29 3.86
CA ALA A 230 -4.29 21.93 3.59
C ALA A 230 -5.47 21.00 3.94
N TRP A 231 -5.34 19.70 3.68
CA TRP A 231 -6.33 18.70 4.10
C TRP A 231 -6.51 18.65 5.62
N ILE A 232 -5.41 18.61 6.39
CA ILE A 232 -5.51 18.62 7.86
C ILE A 232 -6.20 19.89 8.36
N GLN A 233 -5.85 21.06 7.81
CA GLN A 233 -6.50 22.33 8.15
C GLN A 233 -8.00 22.32 7.80
N TYR A 234 -8.34 21.79 6.62
CA TYR A 234 -9.73 21.62 6.19
C TYR A 234 -10.52 20.76 7.19
N VAL A 235 -9.97 19.60 7.59
CA VAL A 235 -10.64 18.70 8.52
C VAL A 235 -10.74 19.26 9.95
N GLU A 236 -9.72 20.02 10.41
CA GLU A 236 -9.76 20.73 11.70
C GLU A 236 -10.91 21.76 11.77
N GLY A 237 -11.33 22.31 10.62
CA GLY A 237 -12.48 23.24 10.52
C GLY A 237 -13.86 22.57 10.47
N LEU A 238 -13.92 21.24 10.33
CA LEU A 238 -15.19 20.52 10.26
C LEU A 238 -15.80 20.31 11.65
N PRO A 239 -17.14 20.26 11.77
CA PRO A 239 -17.78 19.92 13.03
C PRO A 239 -17.33 18.53 13.48
N PHE A 240 -16.85 18.44 14.73
CA PHE A 240 -16.39 17.19 15.29
C PHE A 240 -17.57 16.22 15.46
N ASN A 241 -17.49 15.07 14.80
CA ASN A 241 -18.45 13.98 14.98
C ASN A 241 -17.77 12.80 15.69
N GLN A 242 -18.36 12.36 16.80
CA GLN A 242 -17.92 11.20 17.59
C GLN A 242 -18.47 9.86 17.09
N ASP A 243 -19.35 9.88 16.08
CA ASP A 243 -19.95 8.68 15.50
C ASP A 243 -18.87 7.69 15.07
N ARG A 244 -18.83 6.57 15.78
CA ARG A 244 -17.93 5.48 15.46
C ARG A 244 -18.48 4.71 14.27
N ILE A 245 -17.59 4.36 13.36
CA ILE A 245 -17.89 3.41 12.30
C ILE A 245 -17.53 2.02 12.81
N ASP A 246 -18.51 1.13 12.82
CA ASP A 246 -18.29 -0.27 13.15
C ASP A 246 -17.55 -0.97 11.99
N ALA A 247 -16.24 -1.20 12.18
CA ALA A 247 -15.41 -1.87 11.20
C ALA A 247 -15.88 -3.31 10.91
N GLY A 248 -16.57 -3.97 11.85
CA GLY A 248 -17.18 -5.29 11.65
C GLY A 248 -18.34 -5.22 10.66
N GLN A 249 -19.21 -4.21 10.78
CA GLN A 249 -20.27 -3.96 9.81
C GLN A 249 -19.73 -3.58 8.43
N VAL A 250 -18.69 -2.75 8.37
CA VAL A 250 -18.03 -2.39 7.10
C VAL A 250 -17.39 -3.62 6.45
N LYS A 251 -16.73 -4.49 7.23
CA LYS A 251 -16.19 -5.76 6.75
C LYS A 251 -17.29 -6.62 6.14
N ALA A 252 -18.41 -6.82 6.83
CA ALA A 252 -19.53 -7.61 6.33
C ALA A 252 -20.10 -7.03 5.03
N ALA A 253 -20.35 -5.72 4.99
CA ALA A 253 -20.84 -5.03 3.79
C ALA A 253 -19.85 -5.11 2.63
N ALA A 254 -18.55 -5.05 2.88
CA ALA A 254 -17.52 -5.18 1.85
C ALA A 254 -17.47 -6.60 1.29
N LEU A 255 -17.53 -7.62 2.14
CA LEU A 255 -17.56 -9.01 1.70
C LEU A 255 -18.78 -9.29 0.83
N ASP A 256 -19.93 -8.71 1.17
CA ASP A 256 -21.16 -8.80 0.38
C ASP A 256 -21.03 -8.08 -0.97
N ALA A 257 -20.70 -6.79 -0.94
CA ALA A 257 -20.60 -5.96 -2.13
C ALA A 257 -19.58 -6.47 -3.17
N PHE A 258 -18.53 -7.18 -2.73
CA PHE A 258 -17.48 -7.72 -3.60
C PHE A 258 -17.52 -9.24 -3.75
N SER A 259 -18.55 -9.91 -3.22
CA SER A 259 -18.76 -11.36 -3.31
C SER A 259 -17.55 -12.19 -2.83
N LYS A 260 -17.06 -11.89 -1.61
CA LYS A 260 -15.84 -12.47 -1.02
C LYS A 260 -16.08 -13.39 0.18
N GLN A 261 -17.32 -13.81 0.43
CA GLN A 261 -17.68 -14.65 1.56
C GLN A 261 -17.00 -16.03 1.50
N ASP A 262 -16.99 -16.68 0.33
CA ASP A 262 -16.38 -18.01 0.16
C ASP A 262 -14.85 -17.97 0.32
N GLU A 263 -14.20 -16.93 -0.20
CA GLU A 263 -12.77 -16.70 -0.03
C GLU A 263 -12.42 -16.51 1.45
N LEU A 264 -13.22 -15.73 2.18
CA LEU A 264 -13.05 -15.57 3.62
C LEU A 264 -13.22 -16.90 4.36
N ARG A 265 -14.29 -17.66 4.08
CA ARG A 265 -14.54 -18.96 4.72
C ARG A 265 -13.36 -19.91 4.54
N THR A 266 -12.83 -19.98 3.32
CA THR A 266 -11.64 -20.80 2.99
C THR A 266 -10.42 -20.39 3.81
N ILE A 267 -10.19 -19.08 3.96
CA ILE A 267 -9.09 -18.54 4.77
C ILE A 267 -9.30 -18.87 6.25
N GLU A 268 -10.51 -18.71 6.78
CA GLU A 268 -10.85 -18.98 8.17
C GLU A 268 -10.70 -20.47 8.51
N GLU A 269 -11.12 -21.36 7.62
CA GLU A 269 -10.90 -22.82 7.75
C GLU A 269 -9.40 -23.16 7.80
N HIS A 270 -8.61 -22.57 6.90
CA HIS A 270 -7.15 -22.78 6.86
C HIS A 270 -6.46 -22.26 8.13
N LEU A 271 -6.88 -21.11 8.63
CA LEU A 271 -6.38 -20.51 9.86
C LEU A 271 -6.74 -21.38 11.08
N ALA A 272 -7.99 -21.86 11.15
CA ALA A 272 -8.45 -22.75 12.20
C ALA A 272 -7.65 -24.05 12.23
N LEU A 273 -7.44 -24.68 11.07
CA LEU A 273 -6.58 -25.87 10.93
C LEU A 273 -5.15 -25.57 11.41
N THR A 274 -4.57 -24.45 10.97
CA THR A 274 -3.20 -24.08 11.37
C THR A 274 -3.08 -23.85 12.87
N ARG A 275 -4.10 -23.28 13.54
CA ARG A 275 -4.10 -23.12 15.00
C ARG A 275 -4.17 -24.46 15.73
N ARG A 276 -5.06 -25.36 15.30
CA ARG A 276 -5.18 -26.70 15.89
C ARG A 276 -3.88 -27.49 15.74
N VAL A 277 -3.28 -27.47 14.55
CA VAL A 277 -1.97 -28.10 14.33
C VAL A 277 -0.89 -27.46 15.20
N LYS A 278 -0.80 -26.13 15.27
CA LYS A 278 0.20 -25.45 16.11
C LYS A 278 0.06 -25.74 17.60
N ALA A 279 -1.16 -25.99 18.08
CA ALA A 279 -1.39 -26.36 19.47
C ALA A 279 -0.72 -27.70 19.81
N LYS A 280 -0.74 -28.65 18.87
CA LYS A 280 -0.18 -30.01 19.03
C LYS A 280 1.27 -30.14 18.52
N PHE A 281 1.67 -29.28 17.59
CA PHE A 281 2.96 -29.35 16.90
C PHE A 281 3.54 -27.96 16.63
N ASN A 282 4.54 -27.58 17.43
CA ASN A 282 5.28 -26.33 17.26
C ASN A 282 6.74 -26.49 17.74
N GLY A 283 7.58 -25.51 17.44
CA GLY A 283 9.01 -25.59 17.76
C GLY A 283 9.31 -25.75 19.25
N ALA A 284 8.47 -25.21 20.15
CA ALA A 284 8.68 -25.39 21.59
C ALA A 284 8.42 -26.84 22.02
N LEU A 285 7.37 -27.46 21.49
CA LEU A 285 7.06 -28.88 21.73
C LEU A 285 8.16 -29.78 21.16
N VAL A 286 8.59 -29.54 19.93
CA VAL A 286 9.65 -30.32 19.28
C VAL A 286 10.97 -30.21 20.04
N MET A 287 11.35 -29.00 20.49
CA MET A 287 12.53 -28.84 21.34
C MET A 287 12.41 -29.63 22.63
N LYS A 288 11.23 -29.65 23.26
CA LYS A 288 10.98 -30.45 24.46
C LYS A 288 11.13 -31.95 24.19
N TRP A 289 10.54 -32.46 23.11
CA TRP A 289 10.58 -33.89 22.75
C TRP A 289 11.97 -34.38 22.36
N THR A 290 12.79 -33.51 21.78
CA THR A 290 14.20 -33.80 21.44
C THR A 290 15.17 -33.49 22.58
N ASN A 291 14.67 -33.23 23.80
CA ASN A 291 15.46 -32.82 24.95
C ASN A 291 16.44 -31.66 24.62
N HIS A 292 15.96 -30.70 23.83
CA HIS A 292 16.68 -29.53 23.34
C HIS A 292 17.95 -29.83 22.52
N GLN A 293 18.10 -31.04 21.97
CA GLN A 293 19.24 -31.40 21.12
C GLN A 293 19.21 -30.69 19.76
N VAL A 294 18.01 -30.35 19.25
CA VAL A 294 17.84 -29.67 17.97
C VAL A 294 17.29 -28.25 18.20
N LYS A 295 17.98 -27.24 17.67
CA LYS A 295 17.62 -25.81 17.80
C LYS A 295 17.91 -25.03 16.51
N GLY A 296 17.38 -23.81 16.44
CA GLY A 296 17.70 -22.85 15.38
C GLY A 296 17.36 -23.37 13.98
N LYS A 297 18.29 -23.22 13.03
CA LYS A 297 18.07 -23.63 11.63
C LYS A 297 17.78 -25.13 11.49
N ASN A 298 18.44 -25.98 12.28
CA ASN A 298 18.25 -27.42 12.22
C ASN A 298 16.86 -27.84 12.70
N LEU A 299 16.29 -27.11 13.68
CA LEU A 299 14.92 -27.32 14.12
C LEU A 299 13.93 -27.03 12.99
N GLY A 300 14.15 -25.92 12.26
CA GLY A 300 13.32 -25.57 11.11
C GLY A 300 13.32 -26.64 10.02
N LEU A 301 14.52 -27.11 9.63
CA LEU A 301 14.67 -28.16 8.62
C LEU A 301 14.03 -29.48 9.06
N LEU A 302 14.19 -29.87 10.32
CA LEU A 302 13.59 -31.10 10.85
C LEU A 302 12.06 -31.04 10.85
N MET A 303 11.49 -29.90 11.27
CA MET A 303 10.04 -29.68 11.23
C MET A 303 9.49 -29.66 9.80
N GLU A 304 10.25 -29.11 8.85
CA GLU A 304 9.89 -29.11 7.42
C GLU A 304 9.87 -30.53 6.85
N SER A 305 10.91 -31.34 7.10
CA SER A 305 10.97 -32.74 6.69
C SER A 305 9.86 -33.58 7.31
N PHE A 306 9.54 -33.37 8.59
CA PHE A 306 8.40 -34.02 9.22
C PHE A 306 7.08 -33.63 8.55
N SER A 307 6.90 -32.34 8.26
CA SER A 307 5.69 -31.81 7.61
C SER A 307 5.52 -32.29 6.16
N ALA A 308 6.60 -32.68 5.49
CA ALA A 308 6.55 -33.32 4.17
C ALA A 308 5.96 -34.74 4.23
N ARG A 309 6.16 -35.48 5.34
CA ARG A 309 5.62 -36.84 5.56
C ARG A 309 4.26 -36.82 6.27
N TYR A 310 4.01 -35.83 7.13
CA TYR A 310 2.79 -35.68 7.91
C TYR A 310 2.14 -34.34 7.58
N THR A 311 1.18 -34.37 6.66
CA THR A 311 0.45 -33.16 6.26
C THR A 311 -0.29 -32.56 7.46
N LYS A 312 -0.56 -31.25 7.41
CA LYS A 312 -1.36 -30.56 8.44
C LYS A 312 -2.69 -31.27 8.72
N ALA A 313 -3.37 -31.78 7.69
CA ALA A 313 -4.61 -32.52 7.84
C ALA A 313 -4.43 -33.83 8.63
N LYS A 314 -3.33 -34.55 8.41
CA LYS A 314 -3.00 -35.76 9.16
C LYS A 314 -2.69 -35.44 10.62
N ILE A 315 -1.88 -34.40 10.88
CA ILE A 315 -1.55 -33.95 12.24
C ILE A 315 -2.81 -33.49 13.00
N ASP A 316 -3.74 -32.81 12.33
CA ASP A 316 -4.98 -32.33 12.95
C ASP A 316 -5.85 -33.48 13.49
N GLN A 317 -5.88 -34.61 12.76
CA GLN A 317 -6.63 -35.82 13.13
C GLN A 317 -5.97 -36.64 14.26
N MET A 318 -4.69 -36.40 14.56
CA MET A 318 -3.96 -37.12 15.60
C MET A 318 -4.18 -36.49 16.98
N ALA A 319 -4.21 -37.32 18.02
CA ALA A 319 -4.12 -36.85 19.40
C ALA A 319 -2.69 -36.33 19.72
N GLU A 320 -2.54 -35.53 20.77
CA GLU A 320 -1.25 -34.87 21.09
C GLU A 320 -0.11 -35.85 21.34
N ASP A 321 -0.40 -36.93 22.06
CA ASP A 321 0.51 -38.06 22.31
C ASP A 321 0.92 -38.76 21.01
N GLN A 322 -0.03 -39.01 20.11
CA GLN A 322 0.25 -39.62 18.81
C GLN A 322 1.16 -38.75 17.94
N VAL A 323 0.99 -37.43 17.97
CA VAL A 323 1.85 -36.49 17.24
C VAL A 323 3.27 -36.53 17.80
N GLN A 324 3.39 -36.53 19.13
CA GLN A 324 4.68 -36.67 19.81
C GLN A 324 5.37 -37.97 19.42
N ASP A 325 4.70 -39.11 19.51
CA ASP A 325 5.27 -40.42 19.21
C ASP A 325 5.70 -40.52 17.75
N ALA A 326 4.86 -40.04 16.82
CA ALA A 326 5.21 -40.00 15.40
C ALA A 326 6.43 -39.11 15.13
N PHE A 327 6.57 -37.99 15.83
CA PHE A 327 7.71 -37.09 15.67
C PHE A 327 8.99 -37.70 16.27
N VAL A 328 8.92 -38.29 17.47
CA VAL A 328 10.08 -38.92 18.13
C VAL A 328 10.58 -40.10 17.30
N GLY A 329 9.68 -40.95 16.78
CA GLY A 329 10.05 -42.03 15.86
C GLY A 329 10.71 -41.51 14.60
N PHE A 330 10.15 -40.47 13.98
CA PHE A 330 10.76 -39.80 12.82
C PHE A 330 12.15 -39.23 13.14
N TYR A 331 12.34 -38.62 14.31
CA TYR A 331 13.62 -38.04 14.72
C TYR A 331 14.70 -39.11 14.91
N GLN A 332 14.35 -40.26 15.50
CA GLN A 332 15.26 -41.40 15.69
C GLN A 332 15.68 -42.03 14.35
N GLU A 333 14.81 -42.04 13.32
CA GLU A 333 15.16 -42.51 11.97
C GLU A 333 16.20 -41.61 11.26
N GLN A 334 16.40 -40.37 11.72
CA GLN A 334 17.29 -39.37 11.12
C GLN A 334 18.63 -39.22 11.84
N MET A 335 18.83 -39.92 12.98
CA MET A 335 20.06 -39.94 13.78
C MET A 335 20.93 -41.13 13.42
#